data_AF-A0A2U1MIM0-F1
#
_entry.id   AF-A0A2U1MIM0-F1
#
_cell.length_a   1.000
_cell.length_b   1.000
_cell.length_c   1.000
_cell.angle_alpha   90.00
_cell.angle_beta   90.00
_cell.angle_gamma   90.00
#
_symmetry.space_group_name_H-M   'P 1'
#
loop_
_entity.id
_entity.type
_entity.pdbx_description
1 polymer ?
#
loop_
_entity_poly.entity_id
_entity_poly.type
_entity_poly.pdbx_seq_one_letter_code
_entity_poly.pdbx_strand_id
1 'polypeptide(L)'
;MDHLIQKAKKEENNNLLKFLKKSIAFNGVANFDIDQVQPLIFFKLPNSWSLPIVTLTCIAIALPNIPKDIVNSLFKYVGEGLVYTRLIEENLNSASEYVNLQKTTMSLWRGVEDSRKWLETTLERSSYNGKTSWEIIECKSSIKTHREEELFSLLHGMIADIMVACFTNIPRVIIMKCHESVIEKREASVEAAVKLLGRTAKIIDSLEVRKLPNMDPDKMAFIDEWRLHLKQSIP
;
A
#
# COMPACT_ATOMS: atom_id res chain seq x y z
N MET A 1 -3.62 -30.39 -6.75
CA MET A 1 -3.46 -29.15 -5.96
C MET A 1 -2.00 -28.70 -5.93
N ASP A 2 -1.06 -29.59 -5.61
CA ASP A 2 0.39 -29.28 -5.54
C ASP A 2 0.99 -28.67 -6.81
N HIS A 3 0.59 -29.14 -8.00
CA HIS A 3 1.05 -28.59 -9.27
C HIS A 3 0.66 -27.10 -9.45
N LEU A 4 -0.52 -26.69 -8.99
CA LEU A 4 -0.96 -25.29 -9.07
C LEU A 4 -0.19 -24.39 -8.10
N ILE A 5 0.08 -24.88 -6.88
CA ILE A 5 0.89 -24.17 -5.89
C ILE A 5 2.32 -24.00 -6.41
N GLN A 6 2.93 -25.06 -6.95
CA GLN A 6 4.28 -24.99 -7.50
C GLN A 6 4.37 -24.02 -8.69
N LYS A 7 3.35 -23.98 -9.56
CA LYS A 7 3.29 -23.01 -10.66
C LYS A 7 3.17 -21.58 -10.14
N ALA A 8 2.28 -21.33 -9.18
CA ALA A 8 2.09 -20.00 -8.58
C ALA A 8 3.34 -19.52 -7.82
N LYS A 9 4.07 -20.41 -7.14
CA LYS A 9 5.37 -20.11 -6.52
C LYS A 9 6.45 -19.71 -7.54
N LYS A 10 6.35 -20.14 -8.79
CA LYS A 10 7.27 -19.70 -9.87
C LYS A 10 6.91 -18.31 -10.42
N GLU A 11 5.67 -17.86 -10.23
CA GLU A 11 5.21 -16.50 -10.57
C GLU A 11 5.49 -15.50 -9.42
N GLU A 12 6.20 -15.94 -8.39
CA GLU A 12 6.48 -15.16 -7.20
C GLU A 12 7.41 -13.97 -7.46
N ASN A 13 7.01 -12.80 -6.96
CA ASN A 13 7.67 -11.55 -7.29
C ASN A 13 8.77 -11.19 -6.30
N ASN A 14 10.01 -11.60 -6.60
CA ASN A 14 11.18 -11.33 -5.76
C ASN A 14 11.46 -9.82 -5.57
N ASN A 15 10.95 -8.96 -6.45
CA ASN A 15 11.16 -7.52 -6.41
C ASN A 15 10.36 -6.85 -5.28
N LEU A 16 9.05 -7.12 -5.21
CA LEU A 16 8.21 -6.65 -4.12
C LEU A 16 8.74 -7.12 -2.76
N LEU A 17 9.17 -8.37 -2.64
CA LEU A 17 9.73 -8.88 -1.39
C LEU A 17 10.97 -8.08 -0.93
N LYS A 18 11.87 -7.70 -1.86
CA LYS A 18 13.03 -6.86 -1.57
C LYS A 18 12.61 -5.48 -1.06
N PHE A 19 11.55 -4.91 -1.64
CA PHE A 19 10.97 -3.64 -1.21
C PHE A 19 10.38 -3.73 0.21
N LEU A 20 9.57 -4.75 0.50
CA LEU A 20 8.94 -4.94 1.80
C LEU A 20 9.94 -5.09 2.96
N LYS A 21 11.15 -5.58 2.69
CA LYS A 21 12.25 -5.63 3.69
C LYS A 21 12.72 -4.25 4.16
N LYS A 22 12.32 -3.16 3.49
CA LYS A 22 12.58 -1.78 3.94
C LYS A 22 11.67 -1.34 5.09
N SER A 23 10.59 -2.08 5.37
CA SER A 23 9.78 -1.86 6.56
C SER A 23 10.54 -2.29 7.82
N ILE A 24 10.68 -1.38 8.78
CA ILE A 24 11.47 -1.59 10.01
C ILE A 24 10.58 -1.84 11.23
N ALA A 25 9.54 -1.03 11.45
CA ALA A 25 8.76 -1.07 12.70
C ALA A 25 7.32 -0.55 12.56
N PHE A 26 6.75 -0.52 11.36
CA PHE A 26 5.42 0.05 11.08
C PHE A 26 5.26 1.54 11.45
N ASN A 27 6.33 2.24 11.85
CA ASN A 27 6.31 3.66 12.21
C ASN A 27 5.68 4.52 11.10
N GLY A 28 5.89 4.15 9.84
CA GLY A 28 5.28 4.83 8.72
C GLY A 28 3.76 4.78 8.69
N VAL A 29 3.13 3.76 9.28
CA VAL A 29 1.67 3.71 9.45
C VAL A 29 1.21 4.80 10.41
N ALA A 30 1.88 4.96 11.56
CA ALA A 30 1.54 5.96 12.57
C ALA A 30 1.81 7.40 12.11
N ASN A 31 2.93 7.60 11.39
CA ASN A 31 3.42 8.92 10.97
C ASN A 31 2.68 9.47 9.74
N PHE A 32 1.95 8.63 9.01
CA PHE A 32 1.11 9.10 7.93
C PHE A 32 -0.11 9.83 8.50
N ASP A 33 -0.13 11.16 8.35
CA ASP A 33 -1.29 11.97 8.72
C ASP A 33 -2.07 12.43 7.49
N ILE A 34 -3.11 11.66 7.12
CA ILE A 34 -4.08 12.04 6.08
C ILE A 34 -4.67 13.42 6.39
N ASP A 35 -4.88 13.74 7.67
CA ASP A 35 -5.51 14.98 8.11
C ASP A 35 -4.65 16.22 7.84
N GLN A 36 -3.34 16.04 7.58
CA GLN A 36 -2.45 17.12 7.20
C GLN A 36 -2.35 17.25 5.67
N VAL A 37 -2.45 16.14 4.93
CA VAL A 37 -2.54 16.14 3.45
C VAL A 37 -3.95 16.57 2.96
N GLN A 38 -4.82 17.01 3.86
CA GLN A 38 -6.25 17.27 3.65
C GLN A 38 -6.71 18.31 2.62
N PRO A 39 -5.92 19.21 2.00
CA PRO A 39 -6.49 20.11 1.00
C PRO A 39 -6.96 19.41 -0.29
N LEU A 40 -6.48 18.20 -0.60
CA LEU A 40 -6.75 17.52 -1.88
C LEU A 40 -7.94 16.56 -1.88
N ILE A 41 -8.42 16.11 -0.71
CA ILE A 41 -9.45 15.08 -0.62
C ILE A 41 -10.45 15.51 0.46
N PHE A 42 -11.56 16.09 0.01
CA PHE A 42 -12.60 16.66 0.85
C PHE A 42 -13.48 15.59 1.51
N PHE A 43 -12.88 14.61 2.21
CA PHE A 43 -13.64 13.63 2.97
C PHE A 43 -12.81 13.06 4.12
N LYS A 44 -13.41 13.06 5.32
CA LYS A 44 -12.99 12.21 6.44
C LYS A 44 -13.30 10.76 6.06
N LEU A 45 -12.41 10.13 5.30
CA LEU A 45 -12.61 8.77 4.80
C LEU A 45 -11.97 7.76 5.76
N PRO A 46 -12.76 6.87 6.37
CA PRO A 46 -12.18 5.75 7.09
C PRO A 46 -11.53 4.75 6.10
N ASN A 47 -10.44 4.13 6.54
CA ASN A 47 -10.08 2.74 6.20
C ASN A 47 -9.83 2.32 4.74
N SER A 48 -9.01 3.06 3.98
CA SER A 48 -8.37 2.50 2.77
C SER A 48 -6.85 2.39 2.97
N TRP A 49 -6.31 1.20 2.69
CA TRP A 49 -4.88 0.94 2.62
C TRP A 49 -4.27 1.51 1.34
N SER A 50 -5.00 1.44 0.22
CA SER A 50 -4.48 1.85 -1.08
C SER A 50 -4.32 3.36 -1.21
N LEU A 51 -5.21 4.16 -0.60
CA LEU A 51 -5.12 5.61 -0.66
C LEU A 51 -3.78 6.17 -0.10
N PRO A 52 -3.36 5.84 1.13
CA PRO A 52 -2.04 6.21 1.66
C PRO A 52 -0.89 5.85 0.73
N ILE A 53 -0.90 4.62 0.21
CA ILE A 53 0.15 4.08 -0.64
C ILE A 53 0.26 4.92 -1.91
N VAL A 54 -0.88 5.18 -2.56
CA VAL A 54 -0.93 5.97 -3.79
C VAL A 54 -0.53 7.42 -3.55
N THR A 55 -1.03 8.06 -2.49
CA THR A 55 -0.70 9.45 -2.14
C THR A 55 0.80 9.62 -1.87
N LEU A 56 1.38 8.79 -1.01
CA LEU A 56 2.82 8.85 -0.68
C LEU A 56 3.68 8.57 -1.92
N THR A 57 3.23 7.66 -2.79
CA THR A 57 3.92 7.35 -4.05
C THR A 57 3.91 8.54 -5.00
N CYS A 58 2.79 9.26 -5.12
CA CYS A 58 2.70 10.46 -5.95
C CYS A 58 3.66 11.54 -5.46
N ILE A 59 3.72 11.77 -4.15
CA ILE A 59 4.66 12.71 -3.53
C ILE A 59 6.10 12.28 -3.87
N ALA A 60 6.45 11.01 -3.65
CA ALA A 60 7.78 10.48 -3.92
C ALA A 60 8.21 10.58 -5.40
N ILE A 61 7.26 10.40 -6.34
CA ILE A 61 7.52 10.53 -7.79
C ILE A 61 7.74 11.98 -8.19
N ALA A 62 6.99 12.92 -7.58
CA ALA A 62 7.08 14.34 -7.87
C ALA A 62 8.38 14.99 -7.34
N LEU A 63 9.11 14.32 -6.43
CA LEU A 63 10.37 14.84 -5.92
C LEU A 63 11.41 15.04 -7.04
N PRO A 64 12.04 16.23 -7.10
CA PRO A 64 13.12 16.50 -8.03
C PRO A 64 14.40 15.79 -7.56
N ASN A 65 15.39 15.73 -8.44
CA ASN A 65 16.74 15.20 -8.19
C ASN A 65 16.84 13.73 -7.72
N ILE A 66 15.75 12.97 -7.64
CA ILE A 66 15.80 11.53 -7.42
C ILE A 66 16.16 10.81 -8.74
N PRO A 67 17.10 9.86 -8.76
CA PRO A 67 17.39 9.08 -9.98
C PRO A 67 16.13 8.43 -10.59
N LYS A 68 16.02 8.45 -11.92
CA LYS A 68 14.81 8.01 -12.64
C LYS A 68 14.57 6.50 -12.49
N ASP A 69 15.65 5.72 -12.48
CA ASP A 69 15.64 4.27 -12.26
C ASP A 69 15.14 3.90 -10.84
N ILE A 70 15.49 4.69 -9.83
CA ILE A 70 14.98 4.51 -8.46
C ILE A 70 13.48 4.76 -8.40
N VAL A 71 12.99 5.85 -9.01
CA VAL A 71 11.54 6.14 -9.06
C VAL A 71 10.76 5.12 -9.87
N ASN A 72 11.32 4.65 -11.00
CA ASN A 72 10.71 3.57 -11.77
C ASN A 72 10.63 2.25 -10.98
N SER A 73 11.65 1.97 -10.16
CA SER A 73 11.64 0.80 -9.27
C SER A 73 10.55 0.92 -8.20
N LEU A 74 10.43 2.07 -7.53
CA LEU A 74 9.35 2.33 -6.58
C LEU A 74 7.98 2.12 -7.21
N PHE A 75 7.77 2.67 -8.40
CA PHE A 75 6.52 2.55 -9.13
C PHE A 75 6.16 1.08 -9.44
N LYS A 76 7.14 0.28 -9.87
CA LYS A 76 6.95 -1.17 -10.09
C LYS A 76 6.56 -1.88 -8.81
N TYR A 77 7.25 -1.61 -7.70
CA TYR A 77 6.93 -2.23 -6.40
C TYR A 77 5.53 -1.83 -5.93
N VAL A 78 5.17 -0.57 -6.10
CA VAL A 78 3.85 -0.05 -5.69
C VAL A 78 2.74 -0.67 -6.51
N GLY A 79 2.87 -0.72 -7.84
CA GLY A 79 1.88 -1.34 -8.72
C GLY A 79 1.66 -2.82 -8.39
N GLU A 80 2.74 -3.57 -8.16
CA GLU A 80 2.67 -4.97 -7.73
C GLU A 80 1.99 -5.12 -6.36
N GLY A 81 2.34 -4.26 -5.39
CA GLY A 81 1.77 -4.31 -4.05
C GLY A 81 0.28 -3.94 -4.02
N LEU A 82 -0.14 -2.96 -4.83
CA LEU A 82 -1.52 -2.51 -4.91
C LEU A 82 -2.49 -3.60 -5.42
N VAL A 83 -2.00 -4.58 -6.19
CA VAL A 83 -2.80 -5.77 -6.56
C VAL A 83 -3.26 -6.53 -5.31
N TYR A 84 -2.35 -6.75 -4.35
CA TYR A 84 -2.67 -7.44 -3.10
C TYR A 84 -3.44 -6.54 -2.14
N THR A 85 -3.08 -5.26 -2.05
CA THR A 85 -3.81 -4.27 -1.23
C THR A 85 -5.28 -4.21 -1.64
N ARG A 86 -5.56 -4.10 -2.94
CA ARG A 86 -6.92 -4.08 -3.47
C ARG A 86 -7.68 -5.36 -3.13
N LEU A 87 -7.01 -6.52 -3.24
CA LEU A 87 -7.63 -7.80 -2.90
C LEU A 87 -8.04 -7.85 -1.43
N ILE A 88 -7.18 -7.35 -0.53
CA ILE A 88 -7.47 -7.29 0.90
C ILE A 88 -8.65 -6.35 1.17
N GLU A 89 -8.61 -5.16 0.58
CA GLU A 89 -9.69 -4.16 0.69
C GLU A 89 -11.05 -4.69 0.20
N GLU A 90 -11.09 -5.37 -0.95
CA GLU A 90 -12.32 -5.95 -1.51
C GLU A 90 -12.90 -7.09 -0.66
N ASN A 91 -12.07 -7.80 0.11
CA ASN A 91 -12.51 -8.95 0.92
C ASN A 91 -12.79 -8.58 2.38
N LEU A 92 -12.12 -7.57 2.95
CA LEU A 92 -12.25 -7.21 4.37
C LEU A 92 -12.98 -5.88 4.61
N ASN A 93 -12.96 -4.97 3.64
CA ASN A 93 -13.56 -3.64 3.75
C ASN A 93 -14.68 -3.47 2.70
N SER A 94 -15.66 -4.38 2.70
CA SER A 94 -16.68 -4.49 1.64
C SER A 94 -17.90 -3.57 1.81
N ALA A 95 -17.92 -2.69 2.82
CA ALA A 95 -19.02 -1.74 2.97
C ALA A 95 -19.03 -0.74 1.79
N SER A 96 -20.21 -0.32 1.35
CA SER A 96 -20.40 0.46 0.12
C SER A 96 -19.62 1.77 0.08
N GLU A 97 -19.44 2.42 1.24
CA GLU A 97 -18.63 3.63 1.39
C GLU A 97 -17.15 3.42 1.04
N TYR A 98 -16.57 2.27 1.41
CA TYR A 98 -15.19 1.93 1.11
C TYR A 98 -15.00 1.55 -0.35
N VAL A 99 -15.96 0.82 -0.92
CA VAL A 99 -15.90 0.35 -2.31
C VAL A 99 -15.77 1.52 -3.30
N ASN A 100 -16.51 2.61 -3.08
CA ASN A 100 -16.41 3.79 -3.94
C ASN A 100 -15.04 4.46 -3.81
N LEU A 101 -14.50 4.59 -2.60
CA LEU A 101 -13.17 5.16 -2.39
C LEU A 101 -12.08 4.31 -3.04
N GLN A 102 -12.12 2.99 -2.84
CA GLN A 102 -11.14 2.06 -3.41
C GLN A 102 -11.14 2.13 -4.93
N LYS A 103 -12.33 2.15 -5.55
CA LYS A 103 -12.47 2.33 -7.01
C LYS A 103 -11.88 3.64 -7.49
N THR A 104 -12.20 4.75 -6.83
CA THR A 104 -11.65 6.07 -7.16
C THR A 104 -10.13 6.10 -7.02
N THR A 105 -9.61 5.55 -5.92
CA THR A 105 -8.16 5.45 -5.66
C THR A 105 -7.45 4.64 -6.73
N MET A 106 -8.01 3.51 -7.15
CA MET A 106 -7.45 2.69 -8.24
C MET A 106 -7.56 3.36 -9.60
N SER A 107 -8.61 4.15 -9.84
CA SER A 107 -8.70 4.99 -11.04
C SER A 107 -7.60 6.05 -11.06
N LEU A 108 -7.34 6.68 -9.91
CA LEU A 108 -6.24 7.64 -9.77
C LEU A 108 -4.89 6.99 -9.99
N TRP A 109 -4.65 5.81 -9.42
CA TRP A 109 -3.42 5.05 -9.65
C TRP A 109 -3.20 4.76 -11.13
N ARG A 110 -4.23 4.34 -11.89
CA ARG A 110 -4.10 4.17 -13.35
C ARG A 110 -3.73 5.47 -14.06
N GLY A 111 -4.32 6.59 -13.65
CA GLY A 111 -3.94 7.91 -14.19
C GLY A 111 -2.47 8.25 -13.93
N VAL A 112 -1.97 7.94 -12.73
CA VAL A 112 -0.55 8.05 -12.38
C VAL A 112 0.29 7.10 -13.22
N GLU A 113 -0.21 5.88 -13.46
CA GLU A 113 0.53 4.88 -14.21
C GLU A 113 0.70 5.23 -15.67
N ASP A 114 -0.41 5.57 -16.32
CA ASP A 114 -0.50 5.75 -17.77
C ASP A 114 0.03 7.12 -18.21
N SER A 115 -0.20 8.15 -17.40
CA SER A 115 0.02 9.53 -17.82
C SER A 115 0.92 10.34 -16.90
N ARG A 116 1.42 9.74 -15.81
CA ARG A 116 2.15 10.46 -14.74
C ARG A 116 1.38 11.70 -14.29
N LYS A 117 0.05 11.58 -14.12
CA LYS A 117 -0.80 12.67 -13.63
C LYS A 117 -1.51 12.26 -12.35
N TRP A 118 -1.73 13.25 -11.48
CA TRP A 118 -2.54 13.13 -10.28
C TRP A 118 -3.56 14.27 -10.24
N LEU A 119 -4.86 13.95 -10.17
CA LEU A 119 -5.94 14.96 -10.16
C LEU A 119 -5.75 16.04 -11.26
N GLU A 120 -5.50 15.58 -12.50
CA GLU A 120 -5.23 16.44 -13.68
C GLU A 120 -3.91 17.25 -13.63
N THR A 121 -3.19 17.22 -12.51
CA THR A 121 -1.87 17.83 -12.37
C THR A 121 -0.79 16.88 -12.88
N THR A 122 0.15 17.40 -13.66
CA THR A 122 1.30 16.61 -14.13
C THR A 122 2.27 16.31 -12.98
N LEU A 123 2.73 15.08 -12.86
CA LEU A 123 3.81 14.65 -11.96
C LEU A 123 5.18 14.69 -12.66
N GLU A 124 5.27 15.36 -13.82
CA GLU A 124 6.54 15.57 -14.50
C GLU A 124 7.49 16.41 -13.64
N ARG A 125 8.69 15.88 -13.38
CA ARG A 125 9.71 16.57 -12.58
C ARG A 125 10.09 17.94 -13.11
N SER A 126 10.05 18.12 -14.43
CA SER A 126 10.30 19.40 -15.11
C SER A 126 9.35 20.50 -14.62
N SER A 127 8.09 20.16 -14.30
CA SER A 127 7.08 21.08 -13.78
C SER A 127 7.31 21.53 -12.33
N TYR A 128 8.28 20.90 -11.65
CA TYR A 128 8.69 21.20 -10.29
C TYR A 128 10.17 21.56 -10.17
N ASN A 129 10.86 21.79 -11.30
CA ASN A 129 12.26 22.14 -11.29
C ASN A 129 12.46 23.55 -10.71
N GLY A 130 13.37 23.70 -9.74
CA GLY A 130 13.56 24.95 -9.01
C GLY A 130 12.51 25.23 -7.92
N LYS A 131 11.48 24.37 -7.81
CA LYS A 131 10.62 24.32 -6.62
C LYS A 131 11.33 23.49 -5.56
N THR A 132 11.40 24.03 -4.37
CA THR A 132 11.88 23.32 -3.18
C THR A 132 10.98 22.14 -2.83
N SER A 133 11.51 21.20 -2.06
CA SER A 133 10.69 20.13 -1.47
C SER A 133 9.47 20.69 -0.72
N TRP A 134 9.61 21.83 -0.04
CA TRP A 134 8.50 22.48 0.66
C TRP A 134 7.45 23.05 -0.30
N GLU A 135 7.79 23.51 -1.51
CA GLU A 135 6.86 24.07 -2.52
C GLU A 135 6.00 22.96 -3.12
N ILE A 136 6.63 21.80 -3.35
CA ILE A 136 5.97 20.59 -3.83
C ILE A 136 5.08 20.03 -2.71
N ILE A 137 5.56 20.14 -1.47
CA ILE A 137 4.85 19.80 -0.23
C ILE A 137 3.91 20.92 0.24
N GLU A 138 3.80 22.08 -0.43
CA GLU A 138 2.71 23.04 -0.18
C GLU A 138 1.35 22.47 -0.65
N CYS A 139 1.35 21.17 -0.97
CA CYS A 139 0.34 20.22 -0.53
C CYS A 139 0.48 19.80 0.98
N LYS A 140 0.39 20.78 1.88
CA LYS A 140 0.42 20.77 3.38
C LYS A 140 0.83 19.50 4.18
N SER A 141 1.89 18.75 3.87
CA SER A 141 2.34 17.62 4.74
C SER A 141 3.48 18.00 5.68
N SER A 142 3.48 17.52 6.94
CA SER A 142 4.46 17.89 7.99
C SER A 142 5.82 17.20 7.91
N ILE A 143 6.24 16.73 6.73
CA ILE A 143 7.53 16.05 6.61
C ILE A 143 8.66 17.08 6.59
N LYS A 144 9.29 17.32 7.75
CA LYS A 144 10.40 18.27 7.91
C LYS A 144 11.75 17.59 7.66
N THR A 145 12.16 17.45 6.40
CA THR A 145 13.56 17.20 6.02
C THR A 145 13.98 18.20 4.95
N HIS A 146 15.27 18.56 4.97
CA HIS A 146 15.87 19.58 4.11
C HIS A 146 16.49 18.99 2.83
N ARG A 147 16.46 17.66 2.63
CA ARG A 147 17.04 16.98 1.46
C ARG A 147 16.04 16.03 0.79
N GLU A 148 15.92 16.12 -0.52
CA GLU A 148 14.98 15.32 -1.33
C GLU A 148 15.23 13.82 -1.21
N GLU A 149 16.50 13.40 -1.14
CA GLU A 149 16.88 11.99 -0.97
C GLU A 149 16.44 11.41 0.38
N GLU A 150 16.56 12.20 1.46
CA GLU A 150 16.08 11.80 2.78
C GLU A 150 14.55 11.69 2.81
N LEU A 151 13.88 12.67 2.20
CA LEU A 151 12.43 12.66 2.05
C LEU A 151 11.96 11.45 1.26
N PHE A 152 12.61 11.17 0.12
CA PHE A 152 12.32 9.99 -0.69
C PHE A 152 12.54 8.70 0.11
N SER A 153 13.64 8.59 0.84
CA SER A 153 13.93 7.43 1.70
C SER A 153 12.86 7.23 2.78
N LEU A 154 12.40 8.32 3.40
CA LEU A 154 11.34 8.29 4.39
C LEU A 154 10.02 7.83 3.77
N LEU A 155 9.57 8.46 2.67
CA LEU A 155 8.34 8.09 1.96
C LEU A 155 8.38 6.63 1.51
N HIS A 156 9.52 6.18 0.98
CA HIS A 156 9.76 4.81 0.56
C HIS A 156 9.62 3.82 1.73
N GLY A 157 10.15 4.15 2.91
CA GLY A 157 9.96 3.38 4.13
C GLY A 157 8.50 3.35 4.60
N MET A 158 7.81 4.49 4.54
CA MET A 158 6.40 4.60 4.94
C MET A 158 5.49 3.76 4.05
N ILE A 159 5.68 3.80 2.73
CA ILE A 159 4.94 2.97 1.78
C ILE A 159 5.15 1.48 2.09
N ALA A 160 6.40 1.07 2.36
CA ALA A 160 6.71 -0.31 2.74
C ALA A 160 6.03 -0.71 4.05
N ASP A 161 6.07 0.14 5.08
CA ASP A 161 5.40 -0.11 6.37
C ASP A 161 3.89 -0.32 6.20
N ILE A 162 3.23 0.53 5.40
CA ILE A 162 1.78 0.44 5.13
C ILE A 162 1.46 -0.84 4.35
N MET A 163 2.27 -1.20 3.34
CA MET A 163 2.09 -2.45 2.60
C MET A 163 2.27 -3.68 3.48
N VAL A 164 3.32 -3.72 4.31
CA VAL A 164 3.58 -4.85 5.22
C VAL A 164 2.43 -4.99 6.22
N ALA A 165 1.96 -3.89 6.82
CA ALA A 165 0.81 -3.90 7.73
C ALA A 165 -0.45 -4.42 7.02
N CYS A 166 -0.75 -3.91 5.82
CA CYS A 166 -1.85 -4.40 5.00
C CYS A 166 -1.74 -5.91 4.75
N PHE A 167 -0.56 -6.40 4.34
CA PHE A 167 -0.33 -7.78 3.92
C PHE A 167 -0.39 -8.82 5.04
N THR A 168 -0.34 -8.39 6.31
CA THR A 168 -0.66 -9.28 7.44
C THR A 168 -2.06 -9.89 7.34
N ASN A 169 -2.95 -9.28 6.54
CA ASN A 169 -4.30 -9.77 6.29
C ASN A 169 -4.40 -10.80 5.16
N ILE A 170 -3.33 -11.08 4.40
CA ILE A 170 -3.36 -12.06 3.29
C ILE A 170 -3.82 -13.46 3.76
N PRO A 171 -3.27 -14.03 4.85
CA PRO A 171 -3.72 -15.33 5.34
C PRO A 171 -5.23 -15.38 5.63
N ARG A 172 -5.78 -14.31 6.21
CA ARG A 172 -7.22 -14.19 6.49
C ARG A 172 -8.04 -14.20 5.20
N VAL A 173 -7.64 -13.47 4.17
CA VAL A 173 -8.31 -13.47 2.86
C VAL A 173 -8.26 -14.86 2.20
N ILE A 174 -7.13 -15.58 2.30
CA ILE A 174 -7.02 -16.96 1.80
C ILE A 174 -8.04 -17.86 2.50
N ILE A 175 -8.10 -17.80 3.84
CA ILE A 175 -9.05 -18.57 4.65
C ILE A 175 -10.49 -18.28 4.24
N MET A 176 -10.86 -17.00 4.14
CA MET A 176 -12.22 -16.59 3.72
C MET A 176 -12.60 -17.18 2.36
N LYS A 177 -11.69 -17.13 1.38
CA LYS A 177 -11.94 -17.70 0.04
C LYS A 177 -12.12 -19.21 0.06
N CYS A 178 -11.37 -19.93 0.91
CA CYS A 178 -11.51 -21.37 1.08
C CYS A 178 -12.85 -21.79 1.71
N HIS A 179 -13.47 -20.89 2.49
CA HIS A 179 -14.74 -21.11 3.17
C HIS A 179 -15.96 -20.53 2.42
N GLU A 180 -15.83 -20.25 1.11
CA GLU A 180 -16.96 -19.83 0.27
C GLU A 180 -18.13 -20.84 0.37
N SER A 181 -19.27 -20.35 0.87
CA SER A 181 -20.45 -21.15 1.15
C SER A 181 -21.34 -21.34 -0.08
N VAL A 182 -21.26 -20.45 -1.07
CA VAL A 182 -22.02 -20.56 -2.32
C VAL A 182 -21.34 -21.61 -3.21
N ILE A 183 -22.00 -22.77 -3.37
CA ILE A 183 -21.43 -23.96 -4.03
C ILE A 183 -20.92 -23.63 -5.44
N GLU A 184 -21.70 -22.86 -6.19
CA GLU A 184 -21.39 -22.48 -7.58
C GLU A 184 -20.15 -21.57 -7.68
N LYS A 185 -19.82 -20.84 -6.60
CA LYS A 185 -18.63 -19.97 -6.53
C LYS A 185 -17.43 -20.66 -5.88
N ARG A 186 -17.66 -21.74 -5.13
CA ARG A 186 -16.67 -22.36 -4.26
C ARG A 186 -15.44 -22.85 -5.00
N GLU A 187 -15.62 -23.51 -6.14
CA GLU A 187 -14.49 -24.01 -6.95
C GLU A 187 -13.56 -22.86 -7.39
N ALA A 188 -14.13 -21.82 -8.01
CA ALA A 188 -13.37 -20.65 -8.46
C ALA A 188 -12.73 -19.88 -7.29
N SER A 189 -13.42 -19.78 -6.14
CA SER A 189 -12.90 -19.13 -4.94
C SER A 189 -11.72 -19.89 -4.34
N VAL A 190 -11.80 -21.22 -4.24
CA VAL A 190 -10.71 -22.08 -3.76
C VAL A 190 -9.52 -22.02 -4.72
N GLU A 191 -9.75 -22.04 -6.05
CA GLU A 191 -8.67 -21.89 -7.02
C GLU A 191 -7.96 -20.54 -6.86
N ALA A 192 -8.71 -19.45 -6.65
CA ALA A 192 -8.16 -18.13 -6.37
C ALA A 192 -7.34 -18.11 -5.06
N ALA A 193 -7.81 -18.80 -4.02
CA ALA A 193 -7.09 -18.93 -2.76
C ALA A 193 -5.75 -19.66 -2.93
N VAL A 194 -5.72 -20.76 -3.69
CA VAL A 194 -4.51 -21.52 -4.00
C VAL A 194 -3.50 -20.68 -4.77
N LYS A 195 -3.96 -19.93 -5.78
CA LYS A 195 -3.10 -19.00 -6.55
C LYS A 195 -2.54 -17.90 -5.66
N LEU A 196 -3.37 -17.31 -4.81
CA LEU A 196 -2.95 -16.26 -3.87
C LEU A 196 -1.89 -16.79 -2.91
N LEU A 197 -2.13 -17.94 -2.28
CA LEU A 197 -1.19 -18.59 -1.38
C LEU A 197 0.16 -18.85 -2.08
N GLY A 198 0.15 -19.41 -3.28
CA GLY A 198 1.38 -19.69 -4.02
C GLY A 198 2.17 -18.42 -4.38
N ARG A 199 1.49 -17.33 -4.77
CA ARG A 199 2.14 -16.05 -5.13
C ARG A 199 2.64 -15.25 -3.93
N THR A 200 2.08 -15.49 -2.75
CA THR A 200 2.37 -14.71 -1.53
C THR A 200 3.13 -15.49 -0.48
N ALA A 201 3.53 -16.74 -0.76
CA ALA A 201 4.20 -17.63 0.19
C ALA A 201 5.40 -16.96 0.89
N LYS A 202 6.41 -16.45 0.16
CA LYS A 202 7.54 -15.77 0.80
C LYS A 202 7.17 -14.47 1.50
N ILE A 203 6.10 -13.79 1.07
CA ILE A 203 5.61 -12.60 1.78
C ILE A 203 5.10 -13.05 3.15
N ILE A 204 4.24 -14.07 3.20
CA ILE A 204 3.72 -14.66 4.44
C ILE A 204 4.88 -15.13 5.34
N ASP A 205 5.82 -15.91 4.80
CA ASP A 205 7.00 -16.38 5.56
C ASP A 205 7.80 -15.20 6.14
N SER A 206 7.93 -14.10 5.39
CA SER A 206 8.64 -12.89 5.86
C SER A 206 7.87 -12.07 6.90
N LEU A 207 6.55 -12.27 6.99
CA LEU A 207 5.70 -11.62 7.99
C LEU A 207 5.70 -12.41 9.31
N GLU A 208 5.80 -13.74 9.26
CA GLU A 208 5.82 -14.60 10.46
C GLU A 208 7.01 -14.32 11.39
N VAL A 209 8.15 -13.92 10.82
CA VAL A 209 9.35 -13.56 11.61
C VAL A 209 9.27 -12.17 12.25
N ARG A 210 8.24 -11.37 11.91
CA ARG A 210 8.06 -10.01 12.45
C ARG A 210 7.23 -10.04 13.72
N LYS A 211 7.59 -9.19 14.67
CA LYS A 211 6.76 -8.94 15.85
C LYS A 211 5.56 -8.10 15.42
N LEU A 212 4.39 -8.71 15.34
CA LEU A 212 3.13 -8.02 15.07
C LEU A 212 2.63 -7.25 16.30
N PRO A 213 1.89 -6.14 16.12
CA PRO A 213 1.21 -5.48 17.23
C PRO A 213 0.20 -6.44 17.88
N ASN A 214 0.06 -6.34 19.20
CA ASN A 214 -0.92 -7.13 19.95
C ASN A 214 -2.31 -6.50 19.77
N MET A 215 -2.97 -6.83 18.66
CA MET A 215 -4.25 -6.27 18.26
C MET A 215 -5.20 -7.39 17.83
N ASP A 216 -6.50 -7.16 18.01
CA ASP A 216 -7.55 -8.05 17.51
C ASP A 216 -7.40 -8.24 15.97
N PRO A 217 -7.38 -9.48 15.45
CA PRO A 217 -7.29 -9.75 14.02
C PRO A 217 -8.36 -9.05 13.17
N ASP A 218 -9.56 -8.81 13.72
CA ASP A 218 -10.62 -8.08 13.02
C ASP A 218 -10.27 -6.60 12.85
N LYS A 219 -9.58 -6.02 13.83
CA LYS A 219 -9.06 -4.65 13.78
C LYS A 219 -7.86 -4.50 12.84
N MET A 220 -7.08 -5.57 12.63
CA MET A 220 -5.93 -5.56 11.71
C MET A 220 -6.30 -5.28 10.25
N ALA A 221 -7.58 -5.41 9.88
CA ALA A 221 -8.09 -5.05 8.56
C ALA A 221 -8.13 -3.53 8.32
N PHE A 222 -8.09 -2.71 9.37
CA PHE A 222 -8.38 -1.28 9.31
C PHE A 222 -7.14 -0.46 9.64
N ILE A 223 -6.65 0.32 8.67
CA ILE A 223 -5.44 1.14 8.87
C ILE A 223 -5.61 2.14 10.03
N ASP A 224 -6.82 2.63 10.29
CA ASP A 224 -7.05 3.57 11.39
C ASP A 224 -6.91 2.90 12.76
N GLU A 225 -7.25 1.62 12.91
CA GLU A 225 -6.99 0.85 14.12
C GLU A 225 -5.48 0.65 14.34
N TRP A 226 -4.72 0.36 13.27
CA TRP A 226 -3.26 0.32 13.33
C TRP A 226 -2.68 1.67 13.78
N ARG A 227 -3.15 2.78 13.19
CA ARG A 227 -2.71 4.14 13.55
C ARG A 227 -3.01 4.44 15.01
N LEU A 228 -4.22 4.13 15.47
CA LEU A 228 -4.66 4.34 16.84
C LEU A 228 -3.82 3.53 17.83
N HIS A 229 -3.58 2.25 17.55
CA HIS A 229 -2.78 1.36 18.39
C HIS A 229 -1.31 1.81 18.48
N LEU A 230 -0.71 2.17 17.34
CA LEU A 230 0.69 2.59 17.30
C LEU A 230 0.90 3.95 17.98
N LYS A 231 -0.03 4.91 17.80
CA LYS A 231 0.05 6.22 18.49
C LYS A 231 -0.04 6.10 20.02
N GLN A 232 -0.81 5.14 20.53
CA GLN A 232 -0.89 4.85 21.97
C GLN A 232 0.35 4.15 22.52
N SER A 233 1.16 3.55 21.65
CA SER A 233 2.37 2.81 22.01
C SER A 233 3.64 3.67 21.97
N ILE A 234 3.54 4.94 21.53
CA ILE A 234 4.63 5.91 21.56
C ILE A 234 4.59 6.60 22.94
N PRO A 235 5.67 6.52 23.74
CA PRO A 235 5.76 7.17 25.06
C PRO A 235 5.58 8.69 25.02
#